data_AF-A0A8C3MR08-F1
#
_entry.id   AF-A0A8C3MR08-F1
#
_cell.length_a   1.000
_cell.length_b   1.000
_cell.length_c   1.000
_cell.angle_alpha   90.00
_cell.angle_beta   90.00
_cell.angle_gamma   90.00
#
_symmetry.space_group_name_H-M   'P 1'
#
loop_
_entity.id
_entity.type
_entity.pdbx_description
1 polymer ?
#
loop_
_entity_poly.entity_id
_entity_poly.type
_entity_poly.pdbx_seq_one_letter_code
_entity_poly.pdbx_strand_id
1 'polypeptide(L)' 'LPLIEERHRVLNESGIVLLEKFGGSFLTCVKMSEKSAQKLLHLILENFPSYRDEAVFE' A
#
# COMPACT_ATOMS: atom_id res chain seq x y z
N LEU A 1 -8.47 20.22 8.47
CA LEU A 1 -8.24 19.42 7.25
C LEU A 1 -9.31 18.33 7.21
N PRO A 2 -10.06 18.13 6.11
CA PRO A 2 -11.05 17.04 6.04
C PRO A 2 -10.39 15.67 6.25
N LEU A 3 -11.09 14.78 6.97
CA LEU A 3 -10.69 13.38 7.20
C LEU A 3 -9.30 13.21 7.84
N ILE A 4 -8.94 14.08 8.80
CA ILE A 4 -7.59 14.07 9.39
C ILE A 4 -7.26 12.77 10.13
N GLU A 5 -8.22 12.22 10.87
CA GLU A 5 -8.04 10.96 11.60
C GLU A 5 -7.79 9.79 10.64
N GLU A 6 -8.54 9.75 9.54
CA GLU A 6 -8.38 8.72 8.52
C GLU A 6 -7.01 8.81 7.83
N ARG A 7 -6.57 10.02 7.50
CA ARG A 7 -5.23 10.25 6.93
C ARG A 7 -4.12 9.82 7.89
N HIS A 8 -4.26 10.12 9.17
CA HIS A 8 -3.30 9.71 10.19
C HIS A 8 -3.26 8.18 10.33
N ARG A 9 -4.42 7.52 10.31
CA ARG A 9 -4.52 6.06 10.31
C ARG A 9 -3.81 5.45 9.10
N VAL A 10 -4.18 5.86 7.88
CA VAL A 10 -3.60 5.33 6.63
C VAL A 10 -2.08 5.55 6.57
N LEU A 11 -1.60 6.69 7.07
CA LEU A 11 -0.16 6.98 7.13
C LEU A 11 0.57 5.99 8.05
N ASN A 12 0.03 5.74 9.26
CA ASN A 12 0.63 4.82 10.21
C ASN A 12 0.58 3.37 9.72
N GLU A 13 -0.56 2.93 9.18
CA GLU A 13 -0.72 1.59 8.58
C GLU A 13 0.30 1.37 7.45
N SER A 14 0.43 2.35 6.54
CA SER A 14 1.41 2.29 5.46
C SER A 14 2.85 2.26 5.98
N GLY A 15 3.15 3.03 7.04
CA GLY A 15 4.46 3.03 7.69
C GLY A 15 4.83 1.67 8.30
N ILE A 16 3.90 1.03 9.00
CA ILE A 16 4.08 -0.30 9.59
C ILE A 16 4.35 -1.33 8.47
N VAL A 17 3.53 -1.33 7.41
CA VAL A 17 3.73 -2.21 6.25
C VAL A 17 5.11 -2.02 5.62
N LEU A 18 5.55 -0.77 5.46
CA LEU A 18 6.88 -0.48 4.92
C LEU A 18 7.99 -1.06 5.79
N LEU A 19 7.93 -0.85 7.11
CA LEU A 19 8.91 -1.35 8.05
C LEU A 19 8.97 -2.88 8.06
N GLU A 20 7.82 -3.53 8.17
CA GLU A 20 7.73 -4.99 8.34
C GLU A 20 8.02 -5.78 7.05
N LYS A 21 7.54 -5.29 5.89
CA LYS A 21 7.56 -6.06 4.64
C LYS A 21 8.53 -5.55 3.59
N PHE A 22 8.92 -4.27 3.68
CA PHE A 22 9.70 -3.61 2.64
C PHE A 22 11.00 -2.97 3.17
N GLY A 23 11.43 -3.31 4.38
CA GLY A 23 12.66 -2.79 4.99
C GLY A 23 12.67 -1.27 5.17
N GLY A 24 11.48 -0.70 5.42
CA GLY A 24 11.27 0.74 5.59
C GLY A 24 11.29 1.55 4.30
N SER A 25 11.35 0.94 3.12
CA SER A 25 11.44 1.68 1.85
C SER A 25 10.52 1.14 0.76
N PHE A 26 9.71 2.02 0.16
CA PHE A 26 8.87 1.66 -0.98
C PHE A 26 9.70 1.26 -2.22
N LEU A 27 10.97 1.67 -2.30
CA LEU A 27 11.89 1.21 -3.36
C LEU A 27 12.02 -0.32 -3.37
N THR A 28 11.94 -0.98 -2.20
CA THR A 28 11.92 -2.44 -2.10
C THR A 28 10.69 -3.02 -2.80
N CYS A 29 9.50 -2.45 -2.59
CA CYS A 29 8.27 -2.83 -3.29
C CYS A 29 8.42 -2.70 -4.82
N VAL A 30 8.97 -1.58 -5.29
CA VAL A 30 9.24 -1.37 -6.72
C VAL A 30 10.24 -2.39 -7.27
N LYS A 31 11.31 -2.71 -6.54
CA LYS A 31 12.29 -3.73 -6.97
C LYS A 31 11.66 -5.13 -7.04
N MET A 32 10.82 -5.48 -6.06
CA MET A 32 10.08 -6.76 -6.02
C MET A 32 9.08 -6.91 -7.17
N SER A 33 8.66 -5.82 -7.80
CA SER A 33 7.78 -5.87 -8.98
C SER A 33 8.47 -6.37 -10.26
N GLU A 34 9.81 -6.54 -10.25
CA GLU A 34 10.58 -7.08 -11.39
C GLU A 34 10.31 -6.36 -12.72
N LYS A 35 10.17 -5.03 -12.68
CA LYS A 35 9.85 -4.18 -13.85
C LYS A 35 8.49 -4.50 -14.50
N SER A 36 7.58 -5.17 -13.79
CA SER A 36 6.21 -5.41 -14.23
C SER A 36 5.23 -4.51 -13.48
N ALA A 37 4.55 -3.64 -14.23
CA ALA A 37 3.51 -2.78 -13.67
C ALA A 37 2.36 -3.58 -13.04
N GLN A 38 2.01 -4.74 -13.60
CA GLN A 38 0.98 -5.62 -13.06
C GLN A 38 1.42 -6.23 -11.73
N LYS A 39 2.69 -6.68 -11.61
CA LYS A 39 3.23 -7.17 -10.33
C LYS A 39 3.28 -6.06 -9.29
N LEU A 40 3.65 -4.85 -9.69
CA LEU A 40 3.65 -3.70 -8.78
C LEU A 40 2.24 -3.41 -8.25
N LEU A 41 1.24 -3.40 -9.13
CA LEU A 41 -0.16 -3.20 -8.73
C LEU A 41 -0.62 -4.28 -7.75
N HIS A 42 -0.30 -5.55 -8.02
CA HIS A 42 -0.63 -6.66 -7.14
C HIS A 42 0.00 -6.49 -5.75
N LEU A 43 1.31 -6.20 -5.70
CA LEU A 43 2.01 -5.94 -4.43
C LEU A 43 1.38 -4.78 -3.65
N ILE A 44 0.94 -3.72 -4.34
CA ILE A 44 0.25 -2.59 -3.70
C ILE A 44 -1.10 -3.04 -3.10
N LEU A 45 -1.95 -3.70 -3.88
CA LEU A 45 -3.29 -4.13 -3.45
C LEU A 45 -3.28 -5.19 -2.35
N GLU A 46 -2.23 -6.02 -2.30
CA GLU A 46 -2.05 -7.05 -1.27
C GLU A 46 -1.56 -6.46 0.06
N ASN A 47 -0.74 -5.40 0.02
CA ASN A 47 -0.04 -4.93 1.21
C ASN A 47 -0.55 -3.60 1.75
N PHE A 48 -1.20 -2.77 0.93
CA PHE A 48 -1.70 -1.46 1.32
C PHE A 48 -3.22 -1.39 1.11
N PRO A 49 -4.03 -1.82 2.11
CA PRO A 49 -5.49 -1.91 1.98
C PRO A 49 -6.17 -0.61 1.57
N SER A 50 -5.61 0.54 1.95
CA SER A 50 -6.15 1.86 1.57
C SER A 50 -6.15 2.15 0.06
N TYR A 51 -5.43 1.36 -0.75
CA TYR A 51 -5.38 1.48 -2.21
C TYR A 51 -6.32 0.50 -2.93
N ARG A 52 -7.00 -0.38 -2.18
CA ARG A 52 -7.93 -1.35 -2.71
C ARG A 52 -9.27 -0.69 -2.98
N ASP A 53 -9.35 -0.02 -4.13
CA ASP A 53 -10.56 0.61 -4.65
C ASP A 53 -11.45 -0.45 -5.33
N GLU A 54 -12.04 -1.33 -4.51
CA GLU A 54 -12.98 -2.36 -4.96
C GLU A 54 -14.28 -2.26 -4.15
N ALA A 55 -15.40 -2.56 -4.81
CA ALA A 55 -16.71 -2.60 -4.20
C ALA A 55 -17.39 -3.92 -4.55
N VAL A 56 -18.07 -4.52 -3.58
CA VAL A 56 -18.96 -5.65 -3.82
C VAL A 56 -20.30 -5.11 -4.31
N PHE A 57 -20.77 -5.59 -5.44
CA PHE A 57 -22.10 -5.27 -5.98
C PHE A 57 -23.07 -6.42 -5.64
N GLU A 58 -24.34 -6.09 -5.37
CA GLU A 58 -25.42 -7.05 -5.10
C GLU A 58 -26.23 -7.36 -6.37
#